data_AF-A0A8H6FGB3-F1
#
_entry.id   AF-A0A8H6FGB3-F1
#
_cell.length_a   1.000
_cell.length_b   1.000
_cell.length_c   1.000
_cell.angle_alpha   90.00
_cell.angle_beta   90.00
_cell.angle_gamma   90.00
#
_symmetry.space_group_name_H-M   'P 1'
#
loop_
_entity.id
_entity.type
_entity.pdbx_description
1 polymer ?
#
loop_
_entity_poly.entity_id
_entity_poly.type
_entity_poly.pdbx_seq_one_letter_code
_entity_poly.pdbx_strand_id
1 'polypeptide(L)'
;MMPTKSHKELYREAFLKVKADRGTPYDVSQEELDAMSTFSGRNFGPFVSQSQATKEVVEHNKPSRKPSSAELAAIQRLRSALKDSLWSPDIVIKAFHDLDMIFFLGRLHHNVQFQWRTPDAFVTHVQPEDFALGATVGTGRVGQMSIMLHAHNLLLRDVIRDPWMHMWSTALHEMCHAYEGVRAQTGMRAGHQMDFGLKIQAVHERAQGLFGLWAIVPAGELARCGLYQV
;
A
#
# COMPACT_ATOMS: atom_id res chain seq x y z
N MET A 1 2.47 -12.31 -16.39
CA MET A 1 2.17 -13.75 -16.37
C MET A 1 1.50 -14.03 -15.03
N MET A 2 0.31 -14.63 -15.01
CA MET A 2 -0.48 -14.82 -13.77
C MET A 2 0.14 -15.90 -12.87
N PRO A 3 -0.09 -15.86 -11.53
CA PRO A 3 0.46 -16.84 -10.59
C PRO A 3 0.06 -18.28 -10.94
N THR A 4 0.96 -19.25 -10.72
CA THR A 4 0.67 -20.69 -10.86
C THR A 4 -0.17 -21.26 -9.72
N LYS A 5 -0.34 -20.51 -8.64
CA LYS A 5 -1.08 -20.91 -7.43
C LYS A 5 -2.54 -20.43 -7.51
N SER A 6 -3.45 -21.23 -6.97
CA SER A 6 -4.86 -20.86 -6.84
C SER A 6 -5.06 -19.76 -5.80
N HIS A 7 -6.11 -18.95 -5.98
CA HIS A 7 -6.52 -17.90 -5.04
C HIS A 7 -6.63 -18.37 -3.58
N LYS A 8 -7.05 -19.63 -3.36
CA LYS A 8 -7.13 -20.24 -2.03
C LYS A 8 -5.77 -20.52 -1.39
N GLU A 9 -4.77 -20.92 -2.19
CA GLU A 9 -3.39 -21.10 -1.72
C GLU A 9 -2.77 -19.76 -1.36
N LEU A 10 -2.99 -18.75 -2.21
CA LEU A 10 -2.56 -17.37 -1.97
C LEU A 10 -3.17 -16.80 -0.69
N TYR A 11 -4.48 -17.01 -0.50
CA TYR A 11 -5.18 -16.63 0.71
C TYR A 11 -4.56 -17.27 1.96
N ARG A 12 -4.27 -18.59 1.93
CA ARG A 12 -3.62 -19.28 3.06
C ARG A 12 -2.23 -18.71 3.35
N GLU A 13 -1.45 -18.39 2.33
CA GLU A 13 -0.12 -17.81 2.48
C GLU A 13 -0.15 -16.41 3.09
N ALA A 14 -1.19 -15.60 2.82
CA ALA A 14 -1.35 -14.28 3.42
C ALA A 14 -1.52 -14.31 4.95
N PHE A 15 -1.92 -15.45 5.53
CA PHE A 15 -2.00 -15.64 6.99
C PHE A 15 -0.73 -16.17 7.61
N LEU A 16 0.24 -16.58 6.81
CA LEU A 16 1.55 -16.93 7.35
C LEU A 16 2.24 -15.63 7.75
N LYS A 17 2.89 -15.63 8.92
CA LYS A 17 3.76 -14.52 9.32
C LYS A 17 4.74 -14.24 8.19
N VAL A 18 4.81 -12.99 7.74
CA VAL A 18 5.79 -12.54 6.74
C VAL A 18 7.18 -12.88 7.25
N LYS A 19 7.97 -13.61 6.44
CA LYS A 19 9.29 -14.10 6.84
C LYS A 19 10.38 -13.36 6.08
N ALA A 20 11.46 -13.03 6.77
CA ALA A 20 12.69 -12.54 6.16
C ALA A 20 13.28 -13.61 5.22
N ASP A 21 13.84 -13.17 4.09
CA ASP A 21 14.79 -13.83 3.17
C ASP A 21 14.63 -15.31 2.78
N ARG A 22 13.52 -16.00 3.10
CA ARG A 22 13.34 -17.40 2.70
C ARG A 22 12.46 -17.53 1.46
N GLY A 23 13.08 -17.40 0.29
CA GLY A 23 12.55 -17.87 -0.99
C GLY A 23 11.51 -16.97 -1.66
N THR A 24 11.54 -15.67 -1.37
CA THR A 24 10.66 -14.67 -2.00
C THR A 24 11.46 -13.76 -2.95
N PRO A 25 10.84 -13.20 -4.00
CA PRO A 25 11.52 -12.36 -5.00
C PRO A 25 11.92 -10.96 -4.47
N TYR A 26 11.84 -10.75 -3.16
CA TYR A 26 12.06 -9.46 -2.52
C TYR A 26 12.71 -9.68 -1.15
N ASP A 27 14.01 -9.40 -1.09
CA ASP A 27 14.83 -9.58 0.12
C ASP A 27 14.51 -8.47 1.12
N VAL A 28 14.31 -8.86 2.37
CA VAL A 28 14.03 -7.94 3.48
C VAL A 28 14.51 -8.57 4.77
N SER A 29 15.23 -7.79 5.57
CA SER A 29 15.74 -8.25 6.85
C SER A 29 14.61 -8.46 7.87
N GLN A 30 14.84 -9.32 8.87
CA GLN A 30 13.86 -9.50 9.95
C GLN A 30 13.65 -8.20 10.75
N GLU A 31 14.71 -7.39 10.89
CA GLU A 31 14.64 -6.08 11.53
C GLU A 31 13.68 -5.13 10.80
N GLU A 32 13.75 -5.08 9.47
CA GLU A 32 12.83 -4.27 8.66
C GLU A 32 11.39 -4.79 8.76
N LEU A 33 11.18 -6.10 8.77
CA LEU A 33 9.84 -6.68 8.98
C LEU A 33 9.28 -6.33 10.36
N ASP A 34 10.10 -6.42 11.40
CA ASP A 34 9.70 -6.07 12.76
C ASP A 34 9.40 -4.57 12.88
N ALA A 35 10.17 -3.71 12.19
CA ALA A 35 9.94 -2.27 12.08
C ALA A 35 8.66 -1.91 11.30
N MET A 36 8.17 -2.76 10.40
CA MET A 36 6.87 -2.60 9.74
C MET A 36 5.69 -3.10 10.58
N SER A 37 5.95 -4.04 11.49
CA SER A 37 4.93 -4.58 12.41
C SER A 37 4.77 -3.72 13.67
N THR A 38 5.72 -2.84 13.97
CA THR A 38 5.75 -2.01 15.17
C THR A 38 6.05 -0.55 14.84
N PHE A 39 5.50 0.39 15.60
CA PHE A 39 5.97 1.76 15.53
C PHE A 39 7.35 1.88 16.17
N SER A 40 8.38 1.89 15.34
CA SER A 40 9.77 2.09 15.75
C SER A 40 10.16 3.57 15.82
N GLY A 41 9.42 4.45 15.13
CA GLY A 41 9.68 5.89 15.09
C GLY A 41 8.77 6.69 16.02
N ARG A 42 9.31 7.76 16.62
CA ARG A 42 8.51 8.88 17.13
C ARG A 42 8.55 9.99 16.08
N ASN A 43 7.44 10.20 15.36
CA ASN A 43 7.33 11.31 14.43
C ASN A 43 7.08 12.60 15.21
N PHE A 44 8.09 13.46 15.31
CA PHE A 44 7.99 14.76 15.96
C PHE A 44 7.76 15.92 14.97
N GLY A 45 7.51 15.61 13.70
CA GLY A 45 7.37 16.62 12.66
C GLY A 45 8.71 17.07 12.03
N PRO A 46 8.77 18.28 11.44
CA PRO A 46 7.73 19.31 11.48
C PRO A 46 6.49 18.85 10.70
N PHE A 47 5.28 19.04 11.22
CA PHE A 47 4.04 18.77 10.48
C PHE A 47 3.68 19.94 9.57
N VAL A 48 2.98 19.66 8.47
CA VAL A 48 2.56 20.68 7.49
C VAL A 48 1.06 20.61 7.23
N SER A 49 0.54 21.55 6.43
CA SER A 49 -0.85 21.46 5.98
C SER A 49 -1.03 20.29 4.99
N GLN A 50 -2.26 19.80 4.84
CA GLN A 50 -2.58 18.76 3.85
C GLN A 50 -2.22 19.17 2.42
N SER A 51 -2.45 20.43 2.06
CA SER A 51 -2.09 20.97 0.75
C SER A 51 -0.56 20.96 0.54
N GLN A 52 0.22 21.28 1.57
CA GLN A 52 1.69 21.19 1.50
C GLN A 52 2.15 19.74 1.37
N ALA A 53 1.59 18.81 2.16
CA ALA A 53 1.89 17.39 2.06
C ALA A 53 1.55 16.83 0.66
N THR A 54 0.41 17.23 0.10
CA THR A 54 -0.02 16.87 -1.26
C THR A 54 0.97 17.40 -2.30
N LYS A 55 1.36 18.66 -2.19
CA LYS A 55 2.33 19.28 -3.09
C LYS A 55 3.67 18.54 -3.06
N GLU A 56 4.18 18.14 -1.89
CA GLU A 56 5.42 17.37 -1.77
C GLU A 56 5.36 16.07 -2.58
N VAL A 57 4.27 15.31 -2.45
CA VAL A 57 4.09 14.05 -3.20
C VAL A 57 3.93 14.31 -4.69
N VAL A 58 3.14 15.31 -5.10
CA VAL A 58 2.97 15.66 -6.52
C VAL A 58 4.31 16.05 -7.15
N GLU A 59 5.09 16.92 -6.50
CA GLU A 59 6.41 17.32 -6.99
C GLU A 59 7.40 16.15 -7.04
N HIS A 60 7.39 15.28 -6.02
CA HIS A 60 8.25 14.09 -5.99
C HIS A 60 7.96 13.13 -7.15
N ASN A 61 6.69 13.02 -7.56
CA ASN A 61 6.26 12.09 -8.60
C ASN A 61 6.25 12.67 -10.03
N LYS A 62 6.72 13.92 -10.23
CA LYS A 62 6.83 14.51 -11.57
C LYS A 62 7.77 13.71 -12.49
N PRO A 63 7.40 13.48 -13.76
CA PRO A 63 8.26 12.80 -14.73
C PRO A 63 9.62 13.47 -14.96
N SER A 64 9.70 14.78 -14.78
CA SER A 64 10.93 15.57 -14.97
C SER A 64 11.91 15.47 -13.79
N ARG A 65 11.49 14.94 -12.63
CA ARG A 65 12.37 14.83 -11.46
C ARG A 65 13.36 13.68 -11.66
N LYS A 66 14.64 13.97 -11.44
CA LYS A 66 15.69 12.93 -11.45
C LYS A 66 15.64 12.11 -10.14
N PRO A 67 15.49 10.78 -10.20
CA PRO A 67 15.54 9.93 -9.02
C PRO A 67 16.92 9.94 -8.35
N SER A 68 16.96 9.76 -7.03
CA SER A 68 18.20 9.57 -6.28
C SER A 68 18.80 8.17 -6.53
N SER A 69 20.06 7.94 -6.14
CA SER A 69 20.68 6.61 -6.27
C SER A 69 19.94 5.53 -5.46
N ALA A 70 19.49 5.86 -4.24
CA ALA A 70 18.71 4.95 -3.40
C ALA A 70 17.36 4.61 -4.04
N GLU A 71 16.73 5.61 -4.65
CA GLU A 71 15.45 5.44 -5.33
C GLU A 71 15.58 4.65 -6.64
N LEU A 72 16.66 4.85 -7.41
CA LEU A 72 16.96 4.01 -8.57
C LEU A 72 17.14 2.54 -8.18
N ALA A 73 17.83 2.28 -7.06
CA ALA A 73 18.00 0.93 -6.55
C ALA A 73 16.65 0.31 -6.14
N ALA A 74 15.78 1.07 -5.47
CA ALA A 74 14.41 0.66 -5.13
C ALA A 74 13.58 0.33 -6.37
N ILE A 75 13.64 1.19 -7.41
CA ILE A 75 12.96 0.95 -8.70
C ILE A 75 13.47 -0.33 -9.36
N GLN A 76 14.78 -0.60 -9.32
CA GLN A 76 15.37 -1.81 -9.89
C GLN A 76 14.94 -3.07 -9.14
N ARG A 77 14.97 -3.07 -7.80
CA ARG A 77 14.50 -4.19 -6.97
C ARG A 77 13.04 -4.51 -7.26
N LEU A 78 12.16 -3.49 -7.21
CA LEU A 78 10.74 -3.69 -7.49
C LEU A 78 10.51 -4.18 -8.92
N ARG A 79 11.22 -3.65 -9.93
CA ARG A 79 11.13 -4.17 -11.32
C ARG A 79 11.55 -5.63 -11.44
N SER A 80 12.60 -6.06 -10.75
CA SER A 80 13.00 -7.47 -10.76
C SER A 80 11.91 -8.33 -10.15
N ALA A 81 11.42 -7.92 -8.98
CA ALA A 81 10.42 -8.67 -8.23
C ALA A 81 9.08 -8.79 -8.95
N LEU A 82 8.69 -7.78 -9.74
CA LEU A 82 7.51 -7.81 -10.60
C LEU A 82 7.68 -8.64 -11.88
N LYS A 83 8.92 -8.85 -12.34
CA LYS A 83 9.23 -9.68 -13.52
C LYS A 83 9.27 -11.16 -13.17
N ASP A 84 9.82 -11.50 -12.01
CA ASP A 84 9.99 -12.87 -11.57
C ASP A 84 8.62 -13.45 -11.19
N SER A 85 8.26 -14.59 -11.76
CA SER A 85 6.93 -15.22 -11.59
C SER A 85 6.72 -15.87 -10.22
N LEU A 86 7.57 -15.56 -9.23
CA LEU A 86 7.52 -16.08 -7.88
C LEU A 86 6.60 -15.23 -7.02
N TRP A 87 5.31 -15.30 -7.32
CA TRP A 87 4.29 -14.57 -6.61
C TRP A 87 4.09 -15.12 -5.18
N SER A 88 4.03 -14.21 -4.22
CA SER A 88 3.63 -14.48 -2.84
C SER A 88 2.87 -13.26 -2.31
N PRO A 89 1.81 -13.42 -1.50
CA PRO A 89 1.03 -12.28 -1.01
C PRO A 89 1.87 -11.30 -0.19
N ASP A 90 2.89 -11.80 0.51
CA ASP A 90 3.74 -10.99 1.39
C ASP A 90 4.58 -9.94 0.66
N ILE A 91 4.78 -10.06 -0.65
CA ILE A 91 5.64 -9.16 -1.44
C ILE A 91 5.20 -7.70 -1.36
N VAL A 92 3.89 -7.42 -1.28
CA VAL A 92 3.39 -6.04 -1.19
C VAL A 92 3.78 -5.39 0.14
N ILE A 93 3.84 -6.18 1.21
CA ILE A 93 4.29 -5.74 2.54
C ILE A 93 5.82 -5.59 2.52
N LYS A 94 6.54 -6.56 1.95
CA LYS A 94 8.02 -6.49 1.85
C LYS A 94 8.50 -5.29 1.03
N ALA A 95 7.77 -4.93 -0.03
CA ALA A 95 8.11 -3.82 -0.89
C ALA A 95 7.79 -2.44 -0.31
N PHE A 96 7.19 -2.36 0.89
CA PHE A 96 6.68 -1.13 1.47
C PHE A 96 7.72 -0.01 1.57
N HIS A 97 8.94 -0.30 2.05
CA HIS A 97 9.98 0.72 2.18
C HIS A 97 10.45 1.26 0.83
N ASP A 98 10.55 0.42 -0.20
CA ASP A 98 10.87 0.91 -1.54
C ASP A 98 9.71 1.68 -2.14
N LEU A 99 8.46 1.26 -1.93
CA LEU A 99 7.29 2.04 -2.34
C LEU A 99 7.29 3.42 -1.66
N ASP A 100 7.61 3.49 -0.36
CA ASP A 100 7.74 4.75 0.37
C ASP A 100 8.87 5.62 -0.19
N MET A 101 10.04 5.05 -0.46
CA MET A 101 11.15 5.76 -1.12
C MET A 101 10.78 6.27 -2.51
N ILE A 102 10.12 5.43 -3.31
CA ILE A 102 9.77 5.72 -4.71
C ILE A 102 8.69 6.80 -4.77
N PHE A 103 7.64 6.72 -3.95
CA PHE A 103 6.44 7.54 -4.12
C PHE A 103 6.22 8.59 -3.02
N PHE A 104 6.76 8.38 -1.83
CA PHE A 104 6.37 9.10 -0.60
C PHE A 104 7.57 9.66 0.18
N LEU A 105 8.70 9.90 -0.50
CA LEU A 105 9.88 10.56 0.05
C LEU A 105 10.51 9.84 1.27
N GLY A 106 10.23 8.55 1.48
CA GLY A 106 10.75 7.81 2.64
C GLY A 106 10.16 8.26 3.98
N ARG A 107 8.96 8.85 3.97
CA ARG A 107 8.33 9.44 5.18
C ARG A 107 7.44 8.44 5.93
N LEU A 108 6.98 7.39 5.29
CA LEU A 108 6.07 6.41 5.88
C LEU A 108 6.82 5.39 6.74
N HIS A 109 8.08 5.07 6.38
CA HIS A 109 8.95 4.18 7.14
C HIS A 109 9.02 4.62 8.61
N HIS A 110 8.91 3.65 9.52
CA HIS A 110 8.87 3.80 10.99
C HIS A 110 7.62 4.48 11.57
N ASN A 111 6.78 5.09 10.72
CA ASN A 111 5.57 5.82 11.10
C ASN A 111 4.28 5.09 10.71
N VAL A 112 4.39 4.04 9.89
CA VAL A 112 3.27 3.27 9.41
C VAL A 112 3.47 1.80 9.73
N GLN A 113 2.49 1.20 10.39
CA GLN A 113 2.37 -0.25 10.44
C GLN A 113 1.68 -0.77 9.19
N PHE A 114 2.16 -1.86 8.60
CA PHE A 114 1.54 -2.45 7.42
C PHE A 114 1.39 -3.96 7.55
N GLN A 115 0.15 -4.44 7.48
CA GLN A 115 -0.16 -5.84 7.74
C GLN A 115 -1.39 -6.35 6.97
N TRP A 116 -1.51 -7.68 6.90
CA TRP A 116 -2.77 -8.33 6.53
C TRP A 116 -3.76 -8.26 7.69
N ARG A 117 -5.03 -7.95 7.40
CA ARG A 117 -6.13 -8.11 8.37
C ARG A 117 -6.51 -9.59 8.45
N THR A 118 -6.38 -10.17 9.64
CA THR A 118 -6.80 -11.55 9.91
C THR A 118 -8.30 -11.61 10.23
N PRO A 119 -9.05 -12.61 9.72
CA PRO A 119 -10.47 -12.83 10.03
C PRO A 119 -10.75 -13.26 11.48
N ASP A 120 -9.75 -13.39 12.35
CA ASP A 120 -9.90 -13.99 13.69
C ASP A 120 -10.75 -13.17 14.68
N ALA A 121 -11.33 -12.06 14.24
CA ALA A 121 -12.61 -11.62 14.78
C ALA A 121 -13.70 -12.11 13.82
N PHE A 122 -14.37 -13.21 14.15
CA PHE A 122 -15.75 -13.44 13.68
C PHE A 122 -16.55 -12.21 14.10
N VAL A 123 -16.59 -11.19 13.27
CA VAL A 123 -17.35 -9.97 13.53
C VAL A 123 -18.81 -10.39 13.36
N THR A 124 -19.49 -10.61 14.47
CA THR A 124 -20.93 -10.87 14.54
C THR A 124 -21.77 -9.67 14.07
N HIS A 125 -21.13 -8.58 13.66
CA HIS A 125 -21.71 -7.38 13.08
C HIS A 125 -20.91 -6.98 11.85
N VAL A 126 -21.46 -7.23 10.66
CA VAL A 126 -20.86 -6.78 9.40
C VAL A 126 -20.76 -5.25 9.43
N GLN A 127 -19.55 -4.72 9.58
CA GLN A 127 -19.28 -3.29 9.44
C GLN A 127 -19.02 -2.98 7.96
N PRO A 128 -19.26 -1.74 7.49
CA PRO A 128 -18.98 -1.35 6.10
C PRO A 128 -17.52 -1.62 5.67
N GLU A 129 -16.58 -1.50 6.61
CA GLU A 129 -15.16 -1.81 6.46
C GLU A 129 -14.84 -3.30 6.24
N ASP A 130 -15.82 -4.20 6.40
CA ASP A 130 -15.69 -5.62 6.05
C ASP A 130 -15.83 -5.87 4.54
N PHE A 131 -16.24 -4.86 3.76
CA PHE A 131 -16.30 -4.90 2.29
C PHE A 131 -15.11 -4.23 1.60
N ALA A 132 -14.28 -3.48 2.34
CA ALA A 132 -13.13 -2.78 1.77
C ALA A 132 -12.00 -3.76 1.38
N LEU A 133 -11.22 -3.41 0.35
CA LEU A 133 -10.02 -4.17 -0.02
C LEU A 133 -8.84 -3.91 0.93
N GLY A 134 -8.81 -2.72 1.52
CA GLY A 134 -7.85 -2.30 2.52
C GLY A 134 -8.40 -1.10 3.29
N ALA A 135 -7.70 -0.73 4.36
CA ALA A 135 -8.03 0.44 5.15
C ALA A 135 -6.78 1.03 5.80
N THR A 136 -6.74 2.35 5.87
CA THR A 136 -5.80 3.10 6.68
C THR A 136 -6.53 3.63 7.90
N VAL A 137 -5.92 3.50 9.09
CA VAL A 137 -6.46 4.05 10.35
C VAL A 137 -5.39 4.79 11.13
N GLY A 138 -5.80 5.85 11.85
CA GLY A 138 -4.93 6.49 12.82
C GLY A 138 -4.77 5.65 14.08
N THR A 139 -3.61 5.71 14.72
CA THR A 139 -3.30 4.89 15.92
C THR A 139 -3.59 5.60 17.24
N GLY A 140 -4.18 6.80 17.17
CA GLY A 140 -4.33 7.72 18.31
C GLY A 140 -3.06 8.52 18.62
N ARG A 141 -1.92 8.20 18.01
CA ARG A 141 -0.68 8.99 18.08
C ARG A 141 -0.49 9.81 16.82
N VAL A 142 -0.17 11.09 16.97
CA VAL A 142 0.06 12.01 15.84
C VAL A 142 1.21 11.50 15.00
N GLY A 143 1.03 11.51 13.68
CA GLY A 143 2.06 11.09 12.75
C GLY A 143 2.28 9.57 12.65
N GLN A 144 1.37 8.76 13.23
CA GLN A 144 1.44 7.29 13.20
C GLN A 144 0.15 6.66 12.66
N MET A 145 0.30 5.82 11.63
CA MET A 145 -0.81 5.21 10.88
C MET A 145 -0.69 3.69 10.82
N SER A 146 -1.80 3.00 10.62
CA SER A 146 -1.82 1.56 10.34
C SER A 146 -2.55 1.31 9.03
N ILE A 147 -1.92 0.60 8.12
CA ILE A 147 -2.49 0.09 6.88
C ILE A 147 -2.80 -1.39 7.06
N MET A 148 -4.01 -1.78 6.71
CA MET A 148 -4.48 -3.16 6.75
C MET A 148 -5.02 -3.55 5.37
N LEU A 149 -4.53 -4.65 4.80
CA LEU A 149 -5.11 -5.25 3.60
C LEU A 149 -6.04 -6.39 3.97
N HIS A 150 -7.22 -6.46 3.34
CA HIS A 150 -8.20 -7.52 3.61
C HIS A 150 -7.97 -8.69 2.66
N ALA A 151 -7.15 -9.66 3.11
CA ALA A 151 -6.80 -10.85 2.33
C ALA A 151 -8.03 -11.58 1.76
N HIS A 152 -9.12 -11.68 2.54
CA HIS A 152 -10.36 -12.30 2.09
C HIS A 152 -10.95 -11.56 0.87
N ASN A 153 -11.04 -10.24 0.94
CA ASN A 153 -11.66 -9.45 -0.13
C ASN A 153 -10.78 -9.37 -1.37
N LEU A 154 -9.46 -9.30 -1.20
CA LEU A 154 -8.49 -9.23 -2.29
C LEU A 154 -8.29 -10.57 -3.00
N LEU A 155 -8.27 -11.68 -2.26
CA LEU A 155 -7.84 -12.98 -2.79
C LEU A 155 -8.99 -13.97 -3.02
N LEU A 156 -10.10 -13.88 -2.27
CA LEU A 156 -11.16 -14.88 -2.33
C LEU A 156 -12.47 -14.40 -2.95
N ARG A 157 -12.69 -13.09 -3.11
CA ARG A 157 -13.92 -12.63 -3.76
C ARG A 157 -13.86 -12.94 -5.25
N ASP A 158 -14.82 -13.72 -5.72
CA ASP A 158 -14.95 -14.15 -7.12
C ASP A 158 -15.05 -12.99 -8.13
N VAL A 159 -15.41 -11.80 -7.65
CA VAL A 159 -15.50 -10.59 -8.46
C VAL A 159 -14.12 -10.04 -8.85
N ILE A 160 -13.07 -10.35 -8.10
CA ILE A 160 -11.69 -9.90 -8.35
C ILE A 160 -10.99 -10.91 -9.28
N ARG A 161 -10.83 -10.52 -10.55
CA ARG A 161 -10.17 -11.37 -11.57
C ARG A 161 -8.66 -11.32 -11.52
N ASP A 162 -8.10 -10.19 -11.07
CA ASP A 162 -6.65 -9.99 -10.94
C ASP A 162 -6.31 -9.52 -9.51
N PRO A 163 -6.25 -10.45 -8.54
CA PRO A 163 -5.92 -10.12 -7.15
C PRO A 163 -4.60 -9.36 -7.01
N TRP A 164 -3.66 -9.60 -7.90
CA TRP A 164 -2.35 -8.98 -7.88
C TRP A 164 -2.43 -7.48 -8.16
N MET A 165 -3.10 -7.09 -9.25
CA MET A 165 -3.33 -5.69 -9.57
C MET A 165 -4.05 -4.98 -8.43
N HIS A 166 -5.09 -5.61 -7.87
CA HIS A 166 -5.87 -5.04 -6.78
C HIS A 166 -5.04 -4.90 -5.50
N MET A 167 -4.16 -5.84 -5.17
CA MET A 167 -3.27 -5.72 -4.00
C MET A 167 -2.35 -4.50 -4.10
N TRP A 168 -1.67 -4.29 -5.23
CA TRP A 168 -0.81 -3.10 -5.40
C TRP A 168 -1.62 -1.82 -5.44
N SER A 169 -2.77 -1.83 -6.12
CA SER A 169 -3.63 -0.66 -6.18
C SER A 169 -4.13 -0.25 -4.81
N THR A 170 -4.62 -1.21 -4.02
CA THR A 170 -5.05 -0.96 -2.66
C THR A 170 -3.89 -0.50 -1.80
N ALA A 171 -2.71 -1.14 -1.87
CA ALA A 171 -1.55 -0.72 -1.10
C ALA A 171 -1.15 0.74 -1.40
N LEU A 172 -0.99 1.12 -2.67
CA LEU A 172 -0.64 2.49 -3.06
C LEU A 172 -1.72 3.51 -2.65
N HIS A 173 -2.99 3.12 -2.76
CA HIS A 173 -4.12 3.94 -2.32
C HIS A 173 -4.07 4.20 -0.80
N GLU A 174 -3.89 3.15 0.00
CA GLU A 174 -3.78 3.29 1.45
C GLU A 174 -2.51 4.04 1.87
N MET A 175 -1.39 3.86 1.16
CA MET A 175 -0.16 4.64 1.41
C MET A 175 -0.37 6.14 1.15
N CYS A 176 -1.22 6.51 0.19
CA CYS A 176 -1.64 7.91 0.00
C CYS A 176 -2.37 8.46 1.24
N HIS A 177 -3.30 7.71 1.81
CA HIS A 177 -3.97 8.09 3.06
C HIS A 177 -2.98 8.15 4.24
N ALA A 178 -2.08 7.17 4.34
CA ALA A 178 -1.09 7.12 5.39
C ALA A 178 -0.14 8.32 5.33
N TYR A 179 0.29 8.74 4.14
CA TYR A 179 1.15 9.94 3.99
C TYR A 179 0.51 11.19 4.55
N GLU A 180 -0.79 11.39 4.32
CA GLU A 180 -1.53 12.50 4.93
C GLU A 180 -1.54 12.41 6.44
N GLY A 181 -1.86 11.24 7.00
CA GLY A 181 -1.90 11.06 8.45
C GLY A 181 -0.53 11.17 9.14
N VAL A 182 0.54 10.81 8.43
CA VAL A 182 1.94 10.96 8.89
C VAL A 182 2.42 12.41 8.79
N ARG A 183 2.12 13.08 7.67
CA ARG A 183 2.72 14.37 7.30
C ARG A 183 1.90 15.58 7.74
N ALA A 184 0.56 15.46 7.76
CA ALA A 184 -0.36 16.52 8.13
C ALA A 184 -0.84 16.39 9.58
N GLN A 185 -0.74 17.47 10.35
CA GLN A 185 -1.10 17.48 11.79
C GLN A 185 -2.60 17.33 12.07
N THR A 186 -3.44 17.27 11.05
CA THR A 186 -4.89 17.48 11.17
C THR A 186 -5.69 16.24 11.56
N GLY A 187 -5.03 15.11 11.86
CA GLY A 187 -5.72 13.82 11.93
C GLY A 187 -6.26 13.40 10.55
N MET A 188 -6.67 12.14 10.42
CA MET A 188 -7.25 11.65 9.17
C MET A 188 -8.61 12.31 8.95
N ARG A 189 -8.71 13.21 7.99
CA ARG A 189 -10.03 13.63 7.46
C ARG A 189 -10.47 12.53 6.50
N ALA A 190 -11.50 11.78 6.88
CA ALA A 190 -12.09 10.77 6.01
C ALA A 190 -12.60 11.44 4.71
N GLY A 191 -12.09 10.99 3.56
CA GLY A 191 -12.66 11.33 2.25
C GLY A 191 -11.65 11.66 1.15
N HIS A 192 -12.06 11.39 -0.10
CA HIS A 192 -11.38 11.79 -1.32
C HIS A 192 -11.61 13.28 -1.61
N GLN A 193 -10.96 14.15 -0.85
CA GLN A 193 -10.95 15.59 -1.15
C GLN A 193 -10.07 15.88 -2.37
N MET A 194 -10.17 17.08 -2.93
CA MET A 194 -9.41 17.49 -4.13
C MET A 194 -7.89 17.24 -3.98
N ASP A 195 -7.35 17.49 -2.79
CA ASP A 195 -5.94 17.23 -2.45
C ASP A 195 -5.57 15.74 -2.56
N PHE A 196 -6.43 14.83 -2.10
CA PHE A 196 -6.23 13.39 -2.26
C PHE A 196 -6.24 12.99 -3.75
N GLY A 197 -7.18 13.53 -4.53
CA GLY A 197 -7.30 13.27 -5.96
C GLY A 197 -6.03 13.62 -6.74
N LEU A 198 -5.44 14.78 -6.46
CA LEU A 198 -4.17 15.20 -7.09
C LEU A 198 -3.01 14.28 -6.74
N LYS A 199 -2.92 13.89 -5.46
CA LYS A 199 -1.87 13.02 -4.94
C LYS A 199 -1.95 11.62 -5.54
N ILE A 200 -3.12 10.99 -5.50
CA ILE A 200 -3.29 9.63 -6.03
C ILE A 200 -3.11 9.58 -7.55
N GLN A 201 -3.49 10.64 -8.27
CA GLN A 201 -3.23 10.75 -9.71
C GLN A 201 -1.72 10.80 -10.01
N ALA A 202 -0.96 11.62 -9.29
CA ALA A 202 0.49 11.70 -9.48
C ALA A 202 1.20 10.37 -9.18
N VAL A 203 0.78 9.68 -8.12
CA VAL A 203 1.28 8.32 -7.80
C VAL A 203 0.87 7.32 -8.87
N HIS A 204 -0.37 7.38 -9.35
CA HIS A 204 -0.89 6.49 -10.41
C HIS A 204 -0.08 6.62 -11.70
N GLU A 205 0.08 7.83 -12.22
CA GLU A 205 0.81 8.08 -13.48
C GLU A 205 2.24 7.57 -13.40
N ARG A 206 2.90 7.79 -12.26
CA ARG A 206 4.26 7.33 -12.05
C ARG A 206 4.35 5.80 -11.90
N ALA A 207 3.45 5.19 -11.14
CA ALA A 207 3.40 3.74 -10.96
C ALA A 207 3.14 3.04 -12.30
N GLN A 208 2.25 3.58 -13.11
CA GLN A 208 1.94 3.09 -14.45
C GLN A 208 3.15 3.25 -15.38
N GLY A 209 3.81 4.42 -15.38
CA GLY A 209 4.98 4.67 -16.22
C GLY A 209 6.21 3.85 -15.86
N LEU A 210 6.43 3.56 -14.57
CA LEU A 210 7.62 2.82 -14.11
C LEU A 210 7.45 1.30 -14.13
N PHE A 211 6.25 0.81 -13.82
CA PHE A 211 6.00 -0.59 -13.49
C PHE A 211 4.75 -1.18 -14.17
N GLY A 212 3.91 -0.36 -14.80
CA GLY A 212 2.60 -0.80 -15.30
C GLY A 212 1.59 -1.11 -14.18
N LEU A 213 1.87 -0.66 -12.95
CA LEU A 213 0.97 -0.82 -11.79
C LEU A 213 -0.07 0.29 -11.75
N TRP A 214 -1.24 -0.01 -11.21
CA TRP A 214 -2.34 0.95 -11.06
C TRP A 214 -2.48 1.31 -9.59
N ALA A 215 -2.51 2.61 -9.26
CA ALA A 215 -2.87 3.09 -7.91
C ALA A 215 -4.36 3.46 -7.80
N ILE A 216 -5.04 3.52 -8.95
CA ILE A 216 -6.47 3.80 -9.09
C ILE A 216 -7.00 2.66 -9.94
N VAL A 217 -7.93 1.88 -9.42
CA VAL A 217 -8.61 0.85 -10.20
C VAL A 217 -9.60 1.57 -11.13
N PRO A 218 -9.54 1.37 -12.46
CA PRO A 218 -10.48 1.96 -13.40
C PRO A 218 -11.91 1.63 -13.05
N ALA A 219 -12.80 2.60 -13.21
CA ALA A 219 -14.22 2.46 -12.92
C ALA A 219 -14.87 1.26 -13.64
N GLY A 220 -14.38 0.92 -14.83
CA GLY A 220 -14.85 -0.26 -15.58
C GLY A 220 -14.53 -1.60 -14.93
N GLU A 221 -13.43 -1.70 -14.18
CA GLU A 221 -13.08 -2.90 -13.39
C GLU A 221 -13.88 -2.92 -12.08
N LEU A 222 -14.02 -1.78 -11.39
CA LEU A 222 -14.80 -1.69 -10.14
C LEU A 222 -16.30 -1.95 -10.33
N ALA A 223 -16.90 -1.44 -11.42
CA ALA A 223 -18.30 -1.70 -11.77
C ALA A 223 -18.55 -3.18 -12.09
N ARG A 224 -17.57 -3.86 -12.69
CA ARG A 224 -17.62 -5.31 -12.93
C ARG A 224 -17.43 -6.12 -11.65
N CYS A 225 -16.74 -5.54 -10.67
CA CYS A 225 -16.50 -6.18 -9.38
C CYS A 225 -17.66 -6.02 -8.37
N GLY A 226 -18.71 -5.26 -8.71
CA GLY A 226 -19.84 -5.01 -7.80
C GLY A 226 -19.46 -4.23 -6.52
N LEU A 227 -18.32 -3.52 -6.52
CA LEU A 227 -17.80 -2.79 -5.35
C LEU A 227 -18.25 -1.32 -5.29
N TYR A 228 -19.20 -0.91 -6.15
CA TYR A 228 -19.90 0.37 -6.04
C TYR A 228 -21.30 0.15 -5.44
N GLN A 229 -21.49 0.56 -4.19
CA GLN A 229 -22.71 1.25 -3.80
C GLN A 229 -22.27 2.63 -3.31
N VAL A 230 -22.72 3.67 -4.03
CA VAL A 230 -22.54 5.08 -3.67
C VAL A 230 -23.27 5.38 -2.37
#